data_AF-A0A954X4X1-F1
#
_entry.id   AF-A0A954X4X1-F1
#
_cell.length_a   1.000
_cell.length_b   1.000
_cell.length_c   1.000
_cell.angle_alpha   90.00
_cell.angle_beta   90.00
_cell.angle_gamma   90.00
#
_symmetry.space_group_name_H-M   'P 1'
#
loop_
_entity.id
_entity.type
_entity.pdbx_description
1 polymer ?
#
loop_
_entity_poly.entity_id
_entity_poly.type
_entity_poly.pdbx_seq_one_letter_code
_entity_poly.pdbx_strand_id
1 'polypeptide(L)'
;MLRLRFFVSPLLVVAFWSLAANAAAAEPAPQFVGMASEFVKRHCLDCHSGSEPAAGVPLDIYRDNDSLVKDRKVWDRVLEMVEFGQMPPEDAEQPKDEDVAQFVQLVKSVFDYHDLHAKPDPGRVTMRRLNRNEYNNTIRDLVGVDFNPAEDFPQDDIGHGFDNIGDVLTLSPVLMERYLAAAESIVRRAIVPNPPAPPKRAISGRYTEPAGGDVSTGRFRPISNRPSEKPTETGPVFTRYKIPDGEYIFRTRIYATREGDDQRPVRFAVLACSPTLTDGAATDAEADSLFGLAVNGLRPFRIVHSGEVTANTEKDAQTIEVKLPIVSGLDRTAIALYKPAEGESHATLHIEHLSLEGPLDTRPESHRRLLACDPNADRATQTREVLRRFMTRAYRRPATDAEVERLAEFVAAAEADG
;
A
#
# COMPACT_ATOMS: atom_id res chain seq x y z
N MET A 1 -56.65 -46.13 -12.53
CA MET A 1 -56.20 -47.36 -13.21
C MET A 1 -54.72 -47.22 -13.56
N LEU A 2 -53.94 -48.23 -13.15
CA LEU A 2 -52.62 -48.67 -13.62
C LEU A 2 -51.41 -47.71 -13.75
N ARG A 3 -50.42 -48.05 -12.91
CA ARG A 3 -48.96 -47.78 -12.91
C ARG A 3 -48.29 -47.62 -14.28
N LEU A 4 -47.27 -46.76 -14.35
CA LEU A 4 -45.92 -47.20 -14.74
C LEU A 4 -44.83 -46.24 -14.22
N ARG A 5 -43.94 -46.80 -13.39
CA ARG A 5 -42.68 -46.19 -12.92
C ARG A 5 -41.61 -46.49 -13.98
N PHE A 6 -40.88 -45.48 -14.44
CA PHE A 6 -39.59 -45.69 -15.08
C PHE A 6 -38.49 -45.04 -14.24
N PHE A 7 -37.59 -45.91 -13.79
CA PHE A 7 -36.32 -45.62 -13.14
C PHE A 7 -35.44 -44.80 -14.09
N VAL A 8 -34.99 -43.62 -13.66
CA VAL A 8 -33.83 -42.95 -14.25
C VAL A 8 -32.68 -43.12 -13.25
N SER A 9 -31.76 -44.00 -13.62
CA SER A 9 -30.52 -44.27 -12.90
C SER A 9 -29.52 -43.12 -13.14
N PRO A 10 -28.98 -42.44 -12.11
CA PRO A 10 -27.90 -41.50 -12.31
C PRO A 10 -26.58 -42.26 -12.21
N LEU A 11 -26.07 -42.71 -13.36
CA LEU A 11 -24.69 -43.15 -13.52
C LEU A 11 -23.80 -41.89 -13.59
N LEU A 12 -23.56 -41.26 -12.43
CA LEU A 12 -22.53 -40.25 -12.28
C LEU A 12 -21.21 -40.98 -12.01
N VAL A 13 -20.46 -41.22 -13.09
CA VAL A 13 -19.06 -41.61 -13.06
C VAL A 13 -18.28 -40.43 -12.48
N VAL A 14 -18.05 -40.46 -11.17
CA VAL A 14 -17.01 -39.65 -10.53
C VAL A 14 -15.68 -40.24 -10.98
N ALA A 15 -15.12 -39.70 -12.07
CA ALA A 15 -13.76 -39.95 -12.45
C ALA A 15 -12.85 -39.31 -11.39
N PHE A 16 -12.51 -40.11 -10.38
CA PHE A 16 -11.44 -39.82 -9.43
C PHE A 16 -10.13 -39.74 -10.23
N TRP A 17 -9.74 -38.52 -10.63
CA TRP A 17 -8.39 -38.25 -11.08
C TRP A 17 -7.47 -38.38 -9.86
N SER A 18 -7.02 -39.59 -9.60
CA SER A 18 -5.85 -39.84 -8.78
C SER A 18 -4.65 -39.26 -9.50
N LEU A 19 -4.40 -37.95 -9.29
CA LEU A 19 -3.09 -37.37 -9.50
C LEU A 19 -2.16 -38.06 -8.49
N ALA A 20 -1.54 -39.16 -8.90
CA ALA A 20 -0.34 -39.64 -8.27
C ALA A 20 0.69 -38.53 -8.45
N ALA A 21 0.84 -37.68 -7.43
CA ALA A 21 2.02 -36.88 -7.29
C ALA A 21 3.19 -37.87 -7.18
N ASN A 22 3.85 -38.12 -8.30
CA ASN A 22 5.23 -38.58 -8.28
C ASN A 22 6.00 -37.46 -7.58
N ALA A 23 6.08 -37.53 -6.25
CA ALA A 23 7.21 -36.98 -5.56
C ALA A 23 8.42 -37.67 -6.20
N ALA A 24 9.11 -36.97 -7.09
CA ALA A 24 10.45 -37.34 -7.46
C ALA A 24 11.19 -37.46 -6.13
N ALA A 25 11.44 -38.69 -5.69
CA ALA A 25 12.31 -38.93 -4.56
C ALA A 25 13.61 -38.21 -4.90
N ALA A 26 13.96 -37.18 -4.13
CA ALA A 26 15.22 -36.49 -4.30
C ALA A 26 16.31 -37.56 -4.32
N GLU A 27 17.11 -37.59 -5.38
CA GLU A 27 18.23 -38.52 -5.45
C GLU A 27 19.07 -38.34 -4.18
N PRO A 28 19.50 -39.44 -3.53
CA PRO A 28 20.27 -39.35 -2.31
C PRO A 28 21.53 -38.54 -2.58
N ALA A 29 21.85 -37.60 -1.69
CA ALA A 29 23.03 -36.77 -1.81
C ALA A 29 24.27 -37.66 -2.02
N PRO A 30 25.12 -37.37 -3.03
CA PRO A 30 26.35 -38.11 -3.23
C PRO A 30 27.17 -38.09 -1.94
N GLN A 31 27.73 -39.23 -1.56
CA GLN A 31 28.46 -39.40 -0.31
C GLN A 31 29.93 -39.65 -0.59
N PHE A 32 30.78 -38.88 0.09
CA PHE A 32 32.21 -39.14 0.15
C PHE A 32 32.50 -40.48 0.86
N VAL A 33 31.73 -40.77 1.91
CA VAL A 33 31.81 -42.03 2.65
C VAL A 33 31.35 -43.18 1.76
N GLY A 34 32.19 -44.21 1.63
CA GLY A 34 32.01 -45.31 0.69
C GLY A 34 33.15 -45.32 -0.33
N MET A 35 32.80 -45.32 -1.62
CA MET A 35 33.76 -45.49 -2.73
C MET A 35 34.91 -44.46 -2.70
N ALA A 36 34.60 -43.17 -2.53
CA ALA A 36 35.65 -42.13 -2.51
C ALA A 36 36.56 -42.24 -1.28
N SER A 37 35.99 -42.45 -0.09
CA SER A 37 36.79 -42.66 1.13
C SER A 37 37.67 -43.92 1.06
N GLU A 38 37.22 -44.96 0.36
CA GLU A 38 37.99 -46.19 0.17
C GLU A 38 39.13 -46.00 -0.84
N PHE A 39 38.88 -45.22 -1.90
CA PHE A 39 39.92 -44.79 -2.83
C PHE A 39 41.03 -44.03 -2.10
N VAL A 40 40.68 -43.08 -1.23
CA VAL A 40 41.66 -42.34 -0.40
C VAL A 40 42.43 -43.28 0.52
N LYS A 41 41.75 -44.20 1.20
CA LYS A 41 42.41 -45.18 2.09
C LYS A 41 43.42 -46.04 1.36
N ARG A 42 43.09 -46.50 0.16
CA ARG A 42 43.91 -47.43 -0.61
C ARG A 42 45.08 -46.75 -1.33
N HIS A 43 44.89 -45.54 -1.84
CA HIS A 43 45.84 -44.91 -2.76
C HIS A 43 46.52 -43.65 -2.20
N CYS A 44 46.07 -43.12 -1.07
CA CYS A 44 46.58 -41.83 -0.56
C CYS A 44 47.15 -41.90 0.87
N LEU A 45 46.57 -42.70 1.76
CA LEU A 45 46.89 -42.61 3.19
C LEU A 45 48.29 -43.14 3.56
N ASP A 46 48.95 -43.91 2.70
CA ASP A 46 50.32 -44.37 2.95
C ASP A 46 51.33 -43.21 3.04
N CYS A 47 51.07 -42.11 2.32
CA CYS A 47 51.93 -40.92 2.31
C CYS A 47 51.25 -39.67 2.91
N HIS A 48 49.92 -39.58 2.84
CA HIS A 48 49.15 -38.40 3.25
C HIS A 48 48.40 -38.59 4.59
N SER A 49 49.01 -39.28 5.56
CA SER A 49 48.43 -39.46 6.90
C SER A 49 49.44 -39.20 8.01
N GLY A 50 48.96 -39.10 9.25
CA GLY A 50 49.82 -39.01 10.44
C GLY A 50 50.37 -37.60 10.73
N SER A 51 51.42 -37.52 11.54
CA SER A 51 51.96 -36.25 12.04
C SER A 51 52.83 -35.48 11.04
N GLU A 52 53.33 -36.14 9.99
CA GLU A 52 54.18 -35.54 8.94
C GLU A 52 53.73 -36.00 7.54
N PRO A 53 52.54 -35.58 7.06
CA PRO A 53 52.03 -35.99 5.76
C PRO A 53 52.84 -35.36 4.61
N ALA A 54 52.95 -36.08 3.50
CA ALA A 54 53.62 -35.60 2.30
C ALA A 54 53.06 -34.24 1.85
N ALA A 55 53.97 -33.31 1.54
CA ALA A 55 53.66 -31.92 1.18
C ALA A 55 52.77 -31.15 2.20
N GLY A 56 52.66 -31.63 3.44
CA GLY A 56 51.82 -31.02 4.46
C GLY A 56 50.32 -31.20 4.23
N VAL A 57 49.90 -32.18 3.42
CA VAL A 57 48.48 -32.44 3.10
C VAL A 57 48.00 -33.70 3.82
N PRO A 58 47.38 -33.59 5.02
CA PRO A 58 46.75 -34.72 5.70
C PRO A 58 45.39 -35.03 5.07
N LEU A 59 45.21 -36.24 4.54
CA LEU A 59 43.95 -36.69 3.95
C LEU A 59 43.13 -37.58 4.89
N ASP A 60 43.72 -38.03 6.01
CA ASP A 60 43.07 -38.85 7.05
C ASP A 60 42.05 -38.09 7.91
N ILE A 61 42.07 -36.75 7.84
CA ILE A 61 41.16 -35.88 8.60
C ILE A 61 39.77 -35.75 7.95
N TYR A 62 39.64 -36.10 6.67
CA TYR A 62 38.38 -35.96 5.93
C TYR A 62 37.52 -37.21 6.09
N ARG A 63 36.33 -37.05 6.68
CA ARG A 63 35.47 -38.17 7.10
C ARG A 63 34.07 -38.15 6.49
N ASP A 64 33.67 -37.03 5.91
CA ASP A 64 32.32 -36.77 5.41
C ASP A 64 32.33 -35.62 4.39
N ASN A 65 31.17 -35.36 3.77
CA ASN A 65 31.01 -34.30 2.79
C ASN A 65 31.35 -32.91 3.37
N ASP A 66 30.98 -32.64 4.63
CA ASP A 66 31.19 -31.34 5.27
C ASP A 66 32.68 -31.03 5.42
N SER A 67 33.49 -32.04 5.76
CA SER A 67 34.94 -31.92 5.85
C SER A 67 35.59 -31.59 4.49
N LEU A 68 35.07 -32.15 3.39
CA LEU A 68 35.51 -31.83 2.03
C LEU A 68 35.15 -30.40 1.65
N VAL A 69 33.89 -30.01 1.88
CA VAL A 69 33.37 -28.69 1.53
C VAL A 69 34.11 -27.59 2.27
N LYS A 70 34.40 -27.79 3.55
CA LYS A 70 35.13 -26.82 4.39
C LYS A 70 36.51 -26.48 3.82
N ASP A 71 37.20 -27.49 3.29
CA ASP A 71 38.54 -27.36 2.73
C ASP A 71 38.55 -27.58 1.21
N ARG A 72 37.51 -27.12 0.51
CA ARG A 72 37.33 -27.30 -0.95
C ARG A 72 38.57 -26.91 -1.76
N LYS A 73 39.26 -25.84 -1.40
CA LYS A 73 40.48 -25.38 -2.09
C LYS A 73 41.61 -26.42 -2.05
N VAL A 74 41.73 -27.18 -0.96
CA VAL A 74 42.70 -28.28 -0.85
C VAL A 74 42.26 -29.42 -1.75
N TRP A 75 40.97 -29.75 -1.73
CA TRP A 75 40.41 -30.84 -2.52
C TRP A 75 40.39 -30.57 -4.02
N ASP A 76 40.19 -29.33 -4.48
CA ASP A 76 40.35 -28.95 -5.88
C ASP A 76 41.77 -29.29 -6.37
N ARG A 77 42.78 -29.07 -5.53
CA ARG A 77 44.18 -29.44 -5.81
C ARG A 77 44.39 -30.95 -5.79
N VAL A 78 43.79 -31.68 -4.84
CA VAL A 78 43.85 -33.14 -4.79
C VAL A 78 43.25 -33.76 -6.05
N LEU A 79 42.07 -33.30 -6.46
CA LEU A 79 41.40 -33.74 -7.68
C LEU A 79 42.25 -33.44 -8.91
N GLU A 80 42.85 -32.25 -8.98
CA GLU A 80 43.76 -31.88 -10.07
C GLU A 80 44.96 -32.84 -10.16
N MET A 81 45.62 -33.16 -9.05
CA MET A 81 46.78 -34.05 -9.03
C MET A 81 46.44 -35.49 -9.42
N VAL A 82 45.26 -35.98 -9.01
CA VAL A 82 44.77 -37.33 -9.34
C VAL A 82 44.28 -37.40 -10.78
N GLU A 83 43.56 -36.38 -11.27
CA GLU A 83 43.07 -36.28 -12.66
C GLU A 83 44.22 -36.17 -13.67
N PHE A 84 45.34 -35.53 -13.31
CA PHE A 84 46.55 -35.48 -14.13
C PHE A 84 47.50 -36.67 -13.95
N GLY A 85 47.15 -37.68 -13.13
CA GLY A 85 47.97 -38.88 -12.91
C GLY A 85 49.31 -38.60 -12.21
N GLN A 86 49.43 -37.49 -11.49
CA GLN A 86 50.62 -37.18 -10.68
C GLN A 86 50.59 -37.82 -9.29
N MET A 87 49.41 -38.28 -8.88
CA MET A 87 49.20 -38.99 -7.62
C MET A 87 48.35 -40.24 -7.89
N PRO A 88 48.72 -41.42 -7.35
CA PRO A 88 49.91 -41.70 -6.50
C PRO A 88 51.26 -41.57 -7.25
N PRO A 89 52.42 -41.49 -6.57
CA PRO A 89 53.73 -41.40 -7.23
C PRO A 89 54.08 -42.71 -8.00
N GLU A 90 55.04 -42.64 -8.93
CA GLU A 90 55.40 -43.77 -9.82
C GLU A 90 55.81 -45.05 -9.07
N ASP A 91 56.29 -44.93 -7.84
CA ASP A 91 56.71 -46.03 -6.97
C ASP A 91 55.57 -46.67 -6.14
N ALA A 92 54.34 -46.14 -6.24
CA ALA A 92 53.15 -46.64 -5.55
C ALA A 92 52.17 -47.38 -6.51
N GLU A 93 51.21 -48.12 -5.93
CA GLU A 93 50.16 -48.83 -6.68
C GLU A 93 49.24 -47.82 -7.39
N GLN A 94 49.35 -47.77 -8.73
CA GLN A 94 48.54 -46.88 -9.57
C GLN A 94 47.10 -47.40 -9.69
N PRO A 95 46.08 -46.57 -9.41
CA PRO A 95 44.69 -46.91 -9.67
C PRO A 95 44.42 -47.04 -11.17
N LYS A 96 43.35 -47.74 -11.54
CA LYS A 96 42.91 -47.79 -12.94
C LYS A 96 42.29 -46.45 -13.33
N ASP A 97 42.43 -46.05 -14.60
CA ASP A 97 41.83 -44.82 -15.13
C ASP A 97 40.31 -44.73 -14.87
N GLU A 98 39.61 -45.86 -14.87
CA GLU A 98 38.18 -45.93 -14.56
C GLU A 98 37.90 -45.59 -13.08
N ASP A 99 38.72 -46.10 -12.16
CA ASP A 99 38.58 -45.84 -10.73
C ASP A 99 38.91 -44.36 -10.41
N VAL A 100 39.91 -43.79 -11.10
CA VAL A 100 40.26 -42.37 -11.05
C VAL A 100 39.10 -41.50 -11.51
N ALA A 101 38.52 -41.80 -12.68
CA ALA A 101 37.40 -41.05 -13.23
C ALA A 101 36.17 -41.09 -12.31
N GLN A 102 35.85 -42.27 -11.76
CA GLN A 102 34.74 -42.43 -10.82
C GLN A 102 34.98 -41.64 -9.52
N PHE A 103 36.19 -41.70 -8.96
CA PHE A 103 36.56 -40.95 -7.76
C PHE A 103 36.41 -39.44 -7.98
N VAL A 104 37.01 -38.91 -9.05
CA VAL A 104 36.96 -37.49 -9.39
C VAL A 104 35.51 -37.03 -9.60
N GLN A 105 34.73 -37.81 -10.34
CA GLN A 105 33.33 -37.49 -10.59
C GLN A 105 32.48 -37.50 -9.31
N LEU A 106 32.71 -38.47 -8.41
CA LEU A 106 31.97 -38.57 -7.16
C LEU A 106 32.28 -37.37 -6.25
N VAL A 107 33.54 -36.99 -6.08
CA VAL A 107 33.91 -35.83 -5.26
C VAL A 107 33.39 -34.53 -5.89
N LYS A 108 33.50 -34.34 -7.21
CA LYS A 108 32.90 -33.19 -7.91
C LYS A 108 31.38 -33.13 -7.67
N SER A 109 30.68 -34.27 -7.71
CA SER A 109 29.24 -34.31 -7.45
C SER A 109 28.86 -33.94 -6.01
N VAL A 110 29.74 -34.20 -5.01
CA VAL A 110 29.55 -33.71 -3.63
C VAL A 110 29.61 -32.17 -3.58
N PHE A 111 30.55 -31.55 -4.29
CA PHE A 111 30.63 -30.09 -4.38
C PHE A 111 29.46 -29.49 -5.15
N ASP A 112 29.09 -30.07 -6.28
CA ASP A 112 27.95 -29.60 -7.08
C ASP A 112 26.65 -29.69 -6.27
N TYR A 113 26.45 -30.80 -5.55
CA TYR A 113 25.30 -30.97 -4.67
C TYR A 113 25.28 -29.93 -3.56
N HIS A 114 26.43 -29.67 -2.92
CA HIS A 114 26.53 -28.64 -1.88
C HIS A 114 26.23 -27.24 -2.45
N ASP A 115 26.80 -26.87 -3.60
CA ASP A 115 26.60 -25.56 -4.22
C ASP A 115 25.15 -25.29 -4.61
N LEU A 116 24.44 -26.32 -5.08
CA LEU A 116 23.02 -26.23 -5.43
C LEU A 116 22.11 -26.06 -4.20
N HIS A 117 22.53 -26.52 -3.03
CA HIS A 117 21.70 -26.54 -1.81
C HIS A 117 22.20 -25.57 -0.72
N ALA A 118 23.35 -24.93 -0.92
CA ALA A 118 23.88 -23.91 -0.03
C ALA A 118 23.01 -22.66 -0.04
N LYS A 119 22.98 -21.96 1.09
CA LYS A 119 22.37 -20.62 1.15
C LYS A 119 23.25 -19.66 0.33
N PRO A 120 22.68 -18.81 -0.54
CA PRO A 120 23.45 -17.79 -1.24
C PRO A 120 24.21 -16.90 -0.24
N ASP A 121 25.54 -16.87 -0.34
CA ASP A 121 26.40 -15.97 0.43
C ASP A 121 27.09 -15.00 -0.55
N PRO A 122 26.66 -13.73 -0.61
CA PRO A 122 27.27 -12.72 -1.49
C PRO A 122 28.65 -12.26 -1.00
N GLY A 123 29.17 -12.82 0.10
CA GLY A 123 30.44 -12.42 0.69
C GLY A 123 30.33 -11.13 1.50
N ARG A 124 31.49 -10.53 1.80
CA ARG A 124 31.55 -9.27 2.57
C ARG A 124 31.14 -8.09 1.68
N VAL A 125 30.12 -7.37 2.13
CA VAL A 125 29.66 -6.13 1.48
C VAL A 125 30.12 -4.94 2.33
N THR A 126 30.86 -4.00 1.72
CA THR A 126 31.20 -2.73 2.37
C THR A 126 29.92 -1.94 2.63
N MET A 127 29.77 -1.40 3.85
CA MET A 127 28.69 -0.48 4.14
C MET A 127 28.86 0.77 3.27
N ARG A 128 27.92 0.99 2.34
CA ARG A 128 27.89 2.20 1.49
C ARG A 128 26.85 3.18 2.01
N ARG A 129 27.22 4.45 2.14
CA ARG A 129 26.24 5.54 2.24
C ARG A 129 25.61 5.82 0.87
N LEU A 130 24.50 6.55 0.87
CA LEU A 130 23.92 7.09 -0.36
C LEU A 130 24.77 8.26 -0.85
N ASN A 131 24.99 8.33 -2.15
CA ASN A 131 25.53 9.53 -2.78
C ASN A 131 24.47 10.65 -2.78
N ARG A 132 24.84 11.87 -3.15
CA ARG A 132 23.94 13.04 -3.12
C ARG A 132 22.65 12.84 -3.92
N ASN A 133 22.75 12.28 -5.13
CA ASN A 133 21.61 12.05 -6.01
C ASN A 133 20.69 10.95 -5.47
N GLU A 134 21.28 9.84 -5.02
CA GLU A 134 20.56 8.76 -4.35
C GLU A 134 19.85 9.28 -3.10
N TYR A 135 20.50 10.13 -2.29
CA TYR A 135 19.91 10.72 -1.10
C TYR A 135 18.72 11.63 -1.44
N ASN A 136 18.88 12.55 -2.40
CA ASN A 136 17.78 13.42 -2.84
C ASN A 136 16.57 12.63 -3.33
N ASN A 137 16.79 11.59 -4.14
CA ASN A 137 15.73 10.73 -4.65
C ASN A 137 15.06 9.91 -3.54
N THR A 138 15.86 9.37 -2.62
CA THR A 138 15.36 8.58 -1.48
C THR A 138 14.50 9.45 -0.56
N ILE A 139 14.96 10.66 -0.22
CA ILE A 139 14.17 11.58 0.59
C ILE A 139 12.88 11.97 -0.14
N ARG A 140 12.96 12.35 -1.43
CA ARG A 140 11.75 12.66 -2.22
C ARG A 140 10.72 11.52 -2.17
N ASP A 141 11.16 10.27 -2.31
CA ASP A 141 10.28 9.12 -2.21
C ASP A 141 9.68 8.98 -0.79
N LEU A 142 10.53 8.99 0.24
CA LEU A 142 10.13 8.75 1.62
C LEU A 142 9.14 9.81 2.13
N VAL A 143 9.46 11.09 1.95
CA VAL A 143 8.71 12.21 2.57
C VAL A 143 7.78 12.95 1.61
N GLY A 144 7.93 12.79 0.29
CA GLY A 144 7.05 13.39 -0.71
C GLY A 144 7.19 14.90 -0.91
N VAL A 145 8.29 15.50 -0.44
CA VAL A 145 8.60 16.93 -0.66
C VAL A 145 9.63 17.08 -1.78
N ASP A 146 9.40 18.05 -2.68
CA ASP A 146 10.22 18.25 -3.86
C ASP A 146 11.27 19.35 -3.64
N PHE A 147 12.45 18.95 -3.15
CA PHE A 147 13.64 19.80 -3.06
C PHE A 147 14.90 18.93 -2.97
N ASN A 148 16.09 19.56 -3.01
CA ASN A 148 17.38 18.88 -2.96
C ASN A 148 18.05 19.03 -1.58
N PRO A 149 17.80 18.15 -0.60
CA PRO A 149 18.41 18.25 0.73
C PRO A 149 19.93 18.06 0.74
N ALA A 150 20.50 17.39 -0.26
CA ALA A 150 21.94 17.16 -0.37
C ALA A 150 22.70 18.23 -1.15
N GLU A 151 22.08 19.40 -1.44
CA GLU A 151 22.73 20.48 -2.19
C GLU A 151 24.00 21.01 -1.51
N ASP A 152 23.95 21.15 -0.18
CA ASP A 152 25.08 21.63 0.64
C ASP A 152 26.04 20.51 1.10
N PHE A 153 25.90 19.30 0.57
CA PHE A 153 26.80 18.20 0.93
C PHE A 153 28.14 18.37 0.21
N PRO A 154 29.26 17.99 0.84
CA PRO A 154 30.53 17.78 0.14
C PRO A 154 30.34 16.92 -1.11
N GLN A 155 31.21 17.12 -2.11
CA GLN A 155 31.19 16.26 -3.30
C GLN A 155 31.50 14.82 -2.91
N ASP A 156 30.85 13.89 -3.61
CA ASP A 156 31.10 12.46 -3.45
C ASP A 156 32.40 12.07 -4.14
N ASP A 157 33.19 11.21 -3.51
CA ASP A 157 34.42 10.68 -4.09
C ASP A 157 34.11 9.76 -5.28
N ILE A 158 34.92 9.87 -6.34
CA ILE A 158 34.77 9.07 -7.56
C ILE A 158 35.75 7.89 -7.52
N GLY A 159 35.24 6.66 -7.53
CA GLY A 159 36.03 5.44 -7.65
C GLY A 159 35.76 4.79 -9.01
N HIS A 160 36.80 4.37 -9.74
CA HIS A 160 36.66 3.72 -11.05
C HIS A 160 35.74 4.45 -12.07
N GLY A 161 35.58 5.77 -11.94
CA GLY A 161 34.70 6.58 -12.78
C GLY A 161 33.24 6.67 -12.31
N PHE A 162 32.89 6.11 -11.15
CA PHE A 162 31.54 6.10 -10.58
C PHE A 162 31.52 6.74 -9.18
N ASP A 163 30.43 7.43 -8.85
CA ASP A 163 30.19 8.15 -7.59
C ASP A 163 29.32 7.36 -6.60
N ASN A 164 29.11 6.06 -6.85
CA ASN A 164 28.27 5.17 -6.06
C ASN A 164 29.03 3.97 -5.45
N ILE A 165 30.37 4.00 -5.51
CA ILE A 165 31.23 2.93 -5.01
C ILE A 165 31.42 3.08 -3.50
N GLY A 166 30.96 2.09 -2.74
CA GLY A 166 30.98 2.12 -1.27
C GLY A 166 32.37 2.30 -0.66
N ASP A 167 33.41 1.78 -1.32
CA ASP A 167 34.79 1.79 -0.79
C ASP A 167 35.44 3.18 -0.78
N VAL A 168 34.94 4.12 -1.60
CA VAL A 168 35.44 5.51 -1.62
C VAL A 168 34.50 6.47 -0.88
N LEU A 169 33.26 6.06 -0.60
CA LEU A 169 32.27 6.92 0.06
C LEU A 169 32.46 6.93 1.58
N THR A 170 33.30 7.85 2.07
CA THR A 170 33.52 8.05 3.51
C THR A 170 32.50 9.01 4.14
N LEU A 171 32.33 8.93 5.47
CA LEU A 171 31.48 9.83 6.25
C LEU A 171 32.37 10.79 7.05
N SER A 172 32.55 12.02 6.57
CA SER A 172 33.30 13.05 7.28
C SER A 172 32.45 13.72 8.37
N PRO A 173 33.06 14.33 9.41
CA PRO A 173 32.33 15.10 10.43
C PRO A 173 31.47 16.22 9.81
N VAL A 174 32.00 16.92 8.80
CA VAL A 174 31.27 17.96 8.06
C VAL A 174 30.04 17.38 7.37
N LEU A 175 30.15 16.21 6.73
CA LEU A 175 29.00 15.57 6.10
C LEU A 175 27.94 15.15 7.13
N MET A 176 28.34 14.71 8.34
CA MET A 176 27.41 14.40 9.41
C MET A 176 26.63 15.64 9.88
N GLU A 177 27.30 16.79 10.04
CA GLU A 177 26.64 18.06 10.35
C GLU A 177 25.63 18.45 9.26
N ARG A 178 25.97 18.23 7.99
CA ARG A 178 25.07 18.48 6.85
C ARG A 178 23.88 17.53 6.83
N TYR A 179 24.04 16.27 7.21
CA TYR A 179 22.91 15.35 7.37
C TYR A 179 21.92 15.82 8.45
N LEU A 180 22.40 16.34 9.59
CA LEU A 180 21.55 16.88 10.65
C LEU A 180 20.78 18.13 10.18
N ALA A 181 21.48 19.07 9.56
CA ALA A 181 20.85 20.26 8.98
C ALA A 181 19.81 19.91 7.90
N ALA A 182 20.13 18.93 7.04
CA ALA A 182 19.20 18.41 6.05
C ALA A 182 17.97 17.78 6.72
N ALA A 183 18.14 16.96 7.76
CA ALA A 183 17.04 16.34 8.50
C ALA A 183 16.07 17.39 9.07
N GLU A 184 16.58 18.45 9.69
CA GLU A 184 15.73 19.56 10.15
C GLU A 184 14.97 20.22 9.00
N SER A 185 15.66 20.51 7.90
CA SER A 185 15.04 21.14 6.73
C SER A 185 13.97 20.25 6.08
N ILE A 186 14.18 18.92 6.10
CA ILE A 186 13.22 17.93 5.61
C ILE A 186 11.97 17.96 6.51
N VAL A 187 12.14 17.86 7.83
CA VAL A 187 11.02 17.83 8.79
C VAL A 187 10.19 19.12 8.71
N ARG A 188 10.84 20.30 8.67
CA ARG A 188 10.13 21.60 8.58
C ARG A 188 9.29 21.74 7.31
N ARG A 189 9.70 21.12 6.20
CA ARG A 189 8.95 21.14 4.93
C ARG A 189 7.89 20.04 4.86
N ALA A 190 8.19 18.88 5.42
CA ALA A 190 7.31 17.72 5.37
C ALA A 190 6.16 17.84 6.39
N ILE A 191 6.42 18.35 7.59
CA ILE A 191 5.44 18.49 8.67
C ILE A 191 5.09 19.97 8.87
N VAL A 192 3.79 20.27 8.79
CA VAL A 192 3.21 21.61 8.81
C VAL A 192 2.31 21.65 10.05
N PRO A 193 2.68 22.37 11.12
CA PRO A 193 2.01 22.23 12.42
C PRO A 193 0.49 22.46 12.38
N ASN A 194 0.05 23.40 11.54
CA ASN A 194 -1.36 23.73 11.37
C ASN A 194 -1.73 23.60 9.90
N PRO A 195 -2.33 22.47 9.47
CA PRO A 195 -2.84 22.37 8.11
C PRO A 195 -3.92 23.46 7.90
N PRO A 196 -4.10 23.95 6.66
CA PRO A 196 -5.08 24.98 6.38
C PRO A 196 -6.48 24.51 6.76
N ALA A 197 -7.38 25.43 7.13
CA ALA A 197 -8.77 25.08 7.38
C ALA A 197 -9.43 24.52 6.11
N PRO A 198 -10.42 23.60 6.23
CA PRO A 198 -11.16 23.09 5.09
C PRO A 198 -11.74 24.22 4.24
N PRO A 199 -11.54 24.20 2.91
CA PRO A 199 -12.03 25.27 2.07
C PRO A 199 -13.57 25.24 2.05
N LYS A 200 -14.18 26.41 2.19
CA LYS A 200 -15.63 26.59 2.16
C LYS A 200 -16.03 27.17 0.81
N ARG A 201 -16.90 26.46 0.09
CA ARG A 201 -17.55 26.94 -1.13
C ARG A 201 -19.01 27.18 -0.80
N ALA A 202 -19.55 28.34 -1.15
CA ALA A 202 -20.95 28.65 -0.97
C ALA A 202 -21.49 29.31 -2.24
N ILE A 203 -22.67 28.88 -2.67
CA ILE A 203 -23.39 29.46 -3.80
C ILE A 203 -24.80 29.81 -3.32
N SER A 204 -25.23 31.04 -3.54
CA SER A 204 -26.62 31.42 -3.26
C SER A 204 -27.56 30.57 -4.11
N GLY A 205 -28.72 30.22 -3.57
CA GLY A 205 -29.77 29.49 -4.29
C GLY A 205 -30.17 30.18 -5.60
N ARG A 206 -29.98 31.50 -5.73
CA ARG A 206 -30.21 32.21 -6.99
C ARG A 206 -29.28 31.75 -8.14
N TYR A 207 -28.05 31.34 -7.82
CA TYR A 207 -27.03 30.98 -8.82
C TYR A 207 -26.87 29.47 -9.03
N THR A 208 -27.69 28.66 -8.36
CA THR A 208 -27.72 27.21 -8.55
C THR A 208 -28.49 26.82 -9.80
N GLU A 209 -28.33 25.58 -10.21
CA GLU A 209 -29.10 24.99 -11.31
C GLU A 209 -30.41 24.40 -10.79
N PRO A 210 -31.44 24.25 -11.65
CA PRO A 210 -31.54 24.75 -13.01
C PRO A 210 -31.52 26.29 -13.07
N ALA A 211 -30.72 26.89 -13.95
CA ALA A 211 -30.72 28.34 -14.15
C ALA A 211 -31.80 28.77 -15.16
N GLY A 212 -32.35 29.96 -14.99
CA GLY A 212 -33.38 30.52 -15.87
C GLY A 212 -33.70 31.98 -15.54
N GLY A 213 -34.31 32.69 -16.49
CA GLY A 213 -34.71 34.10 -16.30
C GLY A 213 -35.82 34.29 -15.27
N ASP A 214 -36.51 33.22 -14.90
CA ASP A 214 -37.60 33.13 -13.94
C ASP A 214 -37.13 32.74 -12.52
N VAL A 215 -35.83 32.48 -12.32
CA VAL A 215 -35.29 32.23 -10.99
C VAL A 215 -35.41 33.49 -10.14
N SER A 216 -35.99 33.34 -8.95
CA SER A 216 -36.18 34.43 -7.98
C SER A 216 -34.89 35.23 -7.74
N THR A 217 -35.02 36.55 -7.73
CA THR A 217 -33.93 37.48 -7.39
C THR A 217 -33.83 37.74 -5.88
N GLY A 218 -34.78 37.21 -5.10
CA GLY A 218 -34.81 37.32 -3.64
C GLY A 218 -33.70 36.51 -2.94
N ARG A 219 -33.62 36.67 -1.61
CA ARG A 219 -32.62 36.00 -0.78
C ARG A 219 -32.75 34.48 -0.83
N PHE A 220 -33.99 33.98 -0.83
CA PHE A 220 -34.30 32.56 -0.90
C PHE A 220 -34.87 32.21 -2.28
N ARG A 221 -34.33 31.17 -2.88
CA ARG A 221 -34.89 30.55 -4.08
C ARG A 221 -36.01 29.59 -3.69
N PRO A 222 -37.26 29.81 -4.14
CA PRO A 222 -38.34 28.86 -3.95
C PRO A 222 -38.24 27.70 -4.96
N ILE A 223 -38.51 26.48 -4.49
CA ILE A 223 -38.95 25.35 -5.32
C ILE A 223 -40.19 24.74 -4.69
N SER A 224 -41.13 24.27 -5.49
CA SER A 224 -42.39 23.70 -5.02
C SER A 224 -42.56 22.27 -5.48
N ASN A 225 -43.29 21.48 -4.71
CA ASN A 225 -43.75 20.16 -5.12
C ASN A 225 -45.08 20.20 -5.90
N ARG A 226 -45.37 21.35 -6.53
CA ARG A 226 -46.54 21.55 -7.40
C ARG A 226 -46.15 21.24 -8.85
N PRO A 227 -47.02 20.55 -9.62
CA PRO A 227 -46.76 20.33 -11.04
C PRO A 227 -46.55 21.65 -11.78
N SER A 228 -45.41 21.76 -12.48
CA SER A 228 -45.05 22.87 -13.36
C SER A 228 -44.19 22.33 -14.48
N GLU A 229 -44.23 22.97 -15.65
CA GLU A 229 -43.39 22.65 -16.80
C GLU A 229 -41.96 23.19 -16.66
N LYS A 230 -41.71 24.01 -15.63
CA LYS A 230 -40.41 24.66 -15.41
C LYS A 230 -39.56 23.92 -14.37
N PRO A 231 -38.36 23.44 -14.73
CA PRO A 231 -37.43 22.84 -13.76
C PRO A 231 -36.97 23.82 -12.68
N THR A 232 -36.93 25.12 -13.00
CA THR A 232 -36.58 26.21 -12.10
C THR A 232 -37.53 26.35 -10.90
N GLU A 233 -38.81 26.00 -11.08
CA GLU A 233 -39.87 26.06 -10.06
C GLU A 233 -40.04 24.75 -9.28
N THR A 234 -39.62 23.62 -9.84
CA THR A 234 -39.86 22.28 -9.27
C THR A 234 -38.60 21.64 -8.67
N GLY A 235 -37.41 22.11 -9.05
CA GLY A 235 -36.13 21.56 -8.62
C GLY A 235 -35.87 20.14 -9.18
N PRO A 236 -34.98 19.36 -8.54
CA PRO A 236 -34.09 19.71 -7.42
C PRO A 236 -33.18 20.88 -7.75
N VAL A 237 -32.72 21.58 -6.71
CA VAL A 237 -31.73 22.65 -6.85
C VAL A 237 -30.33 22.08 -6.61
N PHE A 238 -29.39 22.32 -7.51
CA PHE A 238 -28.07 21.71 -7.43
C PHE A 238 -26.92 22.65 -7.79
N THR A 239 -25.75 22.27 -7.30
CA THR A 239 -24.49 22.96 -7.56
C THR A 239 -23.75 22.27 -8.70
N ARG A 240 -22.81 22.97 -9.34
CA ARG A 240 -21.80 22.34 -10.20
C ARG A 240 -20.43 22.56 -9.58
N TYR A 241 -19.74 21.49 -9.22
CA TYR A 241 -18.41 21.57 -8.66
C TYR A 241 -17.46 20.61 -9.41
N LYS A 242 -16.19 20.99 -9.49
CA LYS A 242 -15.09 20.04 -9.63
C LYS A 242 -14.34 20.06 -8.31
N ILE A 243 -14.44 18.98 -7.55
CA ILE A 243 -13.82 18.82 -6.23
C ILE A 243 -13.12 17.47 -6.15
N PRO A 244 -12.03 17.37 -5.40
CA PRO A 244 -11.34 16.10 -5.17
C PRO A 244 -12.19 15.15 -4.31
N ASP A 245 -11.86 13.87 -4.32
CA ASP A 245 -12.51 12.89 -3.44
C ASP A 245 -12.14 13.19 -1.97
N GLY A 246 -13.11 13.08 -1.07
CA GLY A 246 -12.91 13.33 0.36
C GLY A 246 -14.21 13.36 1.15
N GLU A 247 -14.09 13.53 2.47
CA GLU A 247 -15.24 13.83 3.33
C GLU A 247 -15.58 15.32 3.24
N TYR A 248 -16.87 15.65 3.25
CA TYR A 248 -17.36 17.02 3.16
C TYR A 248 -18.50 17.26 4.14
N ILE A 249 -18.68 18.52 4.56
CA ILE A 249 -19.89 18.97 5.25
C ILE A 249 -20.69 19.83 4.29
N PHE A 250 -21.92 19.39 4.00
CA PHE A 250 -22.90 20.19 3.28
C PHE A 250 -23.71 21.02 4.27
N ARG A 251 -23.86 22.32 3.98
CA ARG A 251 -24.74 23.22 4.74
C ARG A 251 -25.70 23.94 3.82
N THR A 252 -26.92 24.10 4.29
CA THR A 252 -27.92 24.95 3.64
C THR A 252 -28.81 25.60 4.68
N ARG A 253 -29.32 26.78 4.37
CA ARG A 253 -30.32 27.46 5.19
C ARG A 253 -31.64 27.51 4.44
N ILE A 254 -32.67 26.92 5.05
CA ILE A 254 -33.96 26.64 4.41
C ILE A 254 -35.14 26.92 5.35
N TYR A 255 -36.27 27.26 4.76
CA TYR A 255 -37.59 27.22 5.40
C TYR A 255 -38.61 26.70 4.38
N ALA A 256 -39.79 26.29 4.81
CA ALA A 256 -40.80 25.75 3.91
C ALA A 256 -42.20 26.27 4.25
N THR A 257 -42.96 26.64 3.22
CA THR A 257 -44.37 27.02 3.36
C THR A 257 -45.26 25.95 2.75
N ARG A 258 -46.49 25.85 3.23
CA ARG A 258 -47.53 24.97 2.68
C ARG A 258 -48.73 25.79 2.22
N GLU A 259 -49.48 25.24 1.28
CA GLU A 259 -50.75 25.84 0.86
C GLU A 259 -51.84 25.62 1.92
N GLY A 260 -52.63 26.65 2.21
CA GLY A 260 -53.70 26.61 3.22
C GLY A 260 -53.18 26.64 4.65
N ASP A 261 -53.93 26.03 5.58
CA ASP A 261 -53.64 26.02 7.02
C ASP A 261 -52.79 24.81 7.47
N ASP A 262 -52.18 24.10 6.52
CA ASP A 262 -51.38 22.91 6.80
C ASP A 262 -50.01 23.30 7.40
N GLN A 263 -49.79 22.98 8.67
CA GLN A 263 -48.55 23.28 9.39
C GLN A 263 -47.62 22.08 9.53
N ARG A 264 -47.88 20.96 8.83
CA ARG A 264 -47.02 19.77 8.91
C ARG A 264 -45.60 20.08 8.40
N PRO A 265 -44.56 19.46 8.98
CA PRO A 265 -43.20 19.61 8.48
C PRO A 265 -43.07 19.20 7.01
N VAL A 266 -42.15 19.83 6.27
CA VAL A 266 -41.91 19.54 4.85
C VAL A 266 -40.68 18.67 4.68
N ARG A 267 -40.84 17.52 4.03
CA ARG A 267 -39.77 16.55 3.81
C ARG A 267 -38.87 16.96 2.63
N PHE A 268 -37.56 16.88 2.83
CA PHE A 268 -36.55 17.14 1.81
C PHE A 268 -35.45 16.07 1.83
N ALA A 269 -34.73 15.96 0.72
CA ALA A 269 -33.57 15.11 0.57
C ALA A 269 -32.35 15.91 0.11
N VAL A 270 -31.18 15.57 0.65
CA VAL A 270 -29.89 16.02 0.12
C VAL A 270 -29.30 14.88 -0.71
N LEU A 271 -28.89 15.21 -1.94
CA LEU A 271 -28.37 14.25 -2.92
C LEU A 271 -26.90 14.53 -3.17
N ALA A 272 -26.09 13.47 -3.23
CA ALA A 272 -24.72 13.50 -3.74
C ALA A 272 -24.69 12.81 -5.10
N CYS A 273 -24.33 13.55 -6.15
CA CYS A 273 -24.29 13.05 -7.52
C CYS A 273 -22.84 12.80 -7.94
N SER A 274 -22.62 11.70 -8.65
CA SER A 274 -21.33 11.43 -9.28
C SER A 274 -21.56 10.57 -10.53
N PRO A 275 -20.91 10.86 -11.66
CA PRO A 275 -21.02 10.04 -12.87
C PRO A 275 -20.44 8.62 -12.68
N THR A 276 -19.59 8.42 -11.66
CA THR A 276 -18.95 7.13 -11.35
C THR A 276 -19.59 6.43 -10.15
N LEU A 277 -20.72 6.93 -9.65
CA LEU A 277 -21.41 6.33 -8.50
C LEU A 277 -22.07 5.01 -8.88
N THR A 278 -21.56 3.91 -8.32
CA THR A 278 -22.15 2.57 -8.43
C THR A 278 -22.76 2.11 -7.11
N ASP A 279 -22.02 2.29 -6.01
CA ASP A 279 -22.40 1.75 -4.70
C ASP A 279 -23.32 2.71 -3.95
N GLY A 280 -24.50 2.22 -3.56
CA GLY A 280 -25.50 3.02 -2.85
C GLY A 280 -26.14 4.10 -3.71
N ALA A 281 -26.11 3.96 -5.05
CA ALA A 281 -26.92 4.77 -5.95
C ALA A 281 -28.41 4.56 -5.66
N ALA A 282 -29.18 5.64 -5.73
CA ALA A 282 -30.61 5.64 -5.50
C ALA A 282 -31.33 4.74 -6.51
N THR A 283 -32.21 3.90 -5.99
CA THR A 283 -33.11 3.05 -6.76
C THR A 283 -34.16 3.88 -7.51
N ASP A 284 -34.83 3.25 -8.48
CA ASP A 284 -35.94 3.90 -9.19
C ASP A 284 -37.06 4.35 -8.23
N ALA A 285 -37.39 3.51 -7.25
CA ALA A 285 -38.40 3.84 -6.25
C ALA A 285 -38.00 5.05 -5.38
N GLU A 286 -36.72 5.17 -5.01
CA GLU A 286 -36.21 6.32 -4.25
C GLU A 286 -36.25 7.59 -5.10
N ALA A 287 -35.79 7.54 -6.35
CA ALA A 287 -35.88 8.67 -7.27
C ALA A 287 -37.33 9.09 -7.54
N ASP A 288 -38.24 8.13 -7.70
CA ASP A 288 -39.67 8.38 -7.92
C ASP A 288 -40.37 8.94 -6.69
N SER A 289 -39.80 8.79 -5.49
CA SER A 289 -40.33 9.43 -4.27
C SER A 289 -40.02 10.93 -4.21
N LEU A 290 -39.02 11.38 -4.95
CA LEU A 290 -38.63 12.79 -5.05
C LEU A 290 -39.50 13.53 -6.07
N PHE A 291 -39.69 14.82 -5.84
CA PHE A 291 -40.38 15.72 -6.76
C PHE A 291 -39.36 16.55 -7.54
N GLY A 292 -39.71 16.87 -8.79
CA GLY A 292 -38.95 17.79 -9.63
C GLY A 292 -38.61 17.23 -10.99
N LEU A 293 -38.68 18.07 -12.03
CA LEU A 293 -38.36 17.66 -13.40
C LEU A 293 -36.88 17.30 -13.59
N ALA A 294 -35.99 17.86 -12.76
CA ALA A 294 -34.56 17.65 -12.90
C ALA A 294 -34.02 16.40 -12.17
N VAL A 295 -34.83 15.66 -11.40
CA VAL A 295 -34.37 14.51 -10.59
C VAL A 295 -33.64 13.48 -11.45
N ASN A 296 -34.24 13.06 -12.56
CA ASN A 296 -33.67 12.00 -13.40
C ASN A 296 -32.40 12.46 -14.14
N GLY A 297 -32.24 13.76 -14.40
CA GLY A 297 -31.03 14.34 -14.98
C GLY A 297 -29.83 14.38 -14.02
N LEU A 298 -30.04 14.09 -12.74
CA LEU A 298 -28.99 14.03 -11.72
C LEU A 298 -28.47 12.61 -11.47
N ARG A 299 -29.02 11.60 -12.14
CA ARG A 299 -28.59 10.20 -11.96
C ARG A 299 -27.19 9.98 -12.59
N PRO A 300 -26.34 9.13 -11.98
CA PRO A 300 -26.57 8.46 -10.69
C PRO A 300 -26.32 9.40 -9.50
N PHE A 301 -27.17 9.28 -8.48
CA PHE A 301 -27.03 10.02 -7.21
C PHE A 301 -27.33 9.11 -6.03
N ARG A 302 -26.85 9.46 -4.85
CA ARG A 302 -27.17 8.84 -3.56
C ARG A 302 -27.93 9.84 -2.69
N ILE A 303 -29.01 9.39 -2.06
CA ILE A 303 -29.65 10.17 -0.99
C ILE A 303 -28.76 10.06 0.24
N VAL A 304 -28.11 11.16 0.61
CA VAL A 304 -27.18 11.19 1.76
C VAL A 304 -27.88 11.59 3.06
N HIS A 305 -29.01 12.28 2.96
CA HIS A 305 -29.81 12.70 4.09
C HIS A 305 -31.26 12.93 3.66
N SER A 306 -32.18 12.53 4.53
CA SER A 306 -33.60 12.86 4.45
C SER A 306 -34.00 13.51 5.75
N GLY A 307 -34.65 14.66 5.68
CA GLY A 307 -35.00 15.46 6.85
C GLY A 307 -36.33 16.17 6.68
N GLU A 308 -36.75 16.85 7.75
CA GLU A 308 -37.97 17.64 7.81
C GLU A 308 -37.66 19.09 8.15
N VAL A 309 -38.32 20.01 7.45
CA VAL A 309 -38.27 21.45 7.72
C VAL A 309 -39.52 21.85 8.49
N THR A 310 -39.32 22.41 9.68
CA THR A 310 -40.40 22.92 10.55
C THR A 310 -40.49 24.45 10.48
N ALA A 311 -39.40 25.12 10.11
CA ALA A 311 -39.38 26.55 9.88
C ALA A 311 -40.33 26.94 8.73
N ASN A 312 -41.29 27.82 9.01
CA ASN A 312 -42.31 28.24 8.03
C ASN A 312 -42.23 29.72 7.64
N THR A 313 -41.27 30.46 8.19
CA THR A 313 -40.98 31.85 7.81
C THR A 313 -39.50 32.04 7.49
N GLU A 314 -39.16 33.10 6.75
CA GLU A 314 -37.77 33.49 6.49
C GLU A 314 -37.00 33.79 7.78
N LYS A 315 -37.65 34.37 8.79
CA LYS A 315 -37.01 34.72 10.06
C LYS A 315 -36.56 33.49 10.84
N ASP A 316 -37.35 32.43 10.78
CA ASP A 316 -37.12 31.18 11.51
C ASP A 316 -36.36 30.14 10.69
N ALA A 317 -35.83 30.52 9.51
CA ALA A 317 -35.13 29.62 8.59
C ALA A 317 -34.01 28.82 9.29
N GLN A 318 -34.12 27.50 9.21
CA GLN A 318 -33.24 26.54 9.87
C GLN A 318 -32.00 26.24 9.03
N THR A 319 -30.86 26.05 9.68
CA THR A 319 -29.63 25.56 9.05
C THR A 319 -29.59 24.05 9.15
N ILE A 320 -29.45 23.39 8.01
CA ILE A 320 -29.21 21.95 7.90
C ILE A 320 -27.73 21.72 7.68
N GLU A 321 -27.15 20.82 8.47
CA GLU A 321 -25.77 20.37 8.34
C GLU A 321 -25.76 18.85 8.11
N VAL A 322 -25.13 18.41 7.02
CA VAL A 322 -25.04 17.01 6.62
C VAL A 322 -23.60 16.65 6.35
N LYS A 323 -23.06 15.64 7.06
CA LYS A 323 -21.78 15.04 6.72
C LYS A 323 -21.98 14.14 5.48
N LEU A 324 -21.33 14.48 4.38
CA LEU A 324 -21.34 13.66 3.18
C LEU A 324 -20.34 12.50 3.33
N PRO A 325 -20.73 11.25 2.99
CA PRO A 325 -19.77 10.16 2.88
C PRO A 325 -18.79 10.43 1.73
N ILE A 326 -17.67 9.68 1.71
CA ILE A 326 -16.74 9.72 0.58
C ILE A 326 -17.47 9.19 -0.66
N VAL A 327 -17.71 10.08 -1.63
CA VAL A 327 -18.29 9.75 -2.93
C VAL A 327 -17.22 10.04 -3.98
N SER A 328 -16.73 8.99 -4.64
CA SER A 328 -15.72 9.15 -5.68
C SER A 328 -16.30 9.90 -6.87
N GLY A 329 -15.60 10.94 -7.34
CA GLY A 329 -16.04 11.77 -8.46
C GLY A 329 -17.24 12.67 -8.16
N LEU A 330 -17.48 13.05 -6.91
CA LEU A 330 -18.57 13.96 -6.51
C LEU A 330 -18.54 15.24 -7.38
N ASP A 331 -19.55 15.40 -8.25
CA ASP A 331 -19.63 16.51 -9.21
C ASP A 331 -20.70 17.53 -8.82
N ARG A 332 -21.75 17.09 -8.12
CA ARG A 332 -22.89 17.94 -7.72
C ARG A 332 -23.43 17.51 -6.36
N THR A 333 -23.90 18.51 -5.63
CA THR A 333 -24.78 18.31 -4.47
C THR A 333 -26.12 18.97 -4.77
N ALA A 334 -27.21 18.27 -4.48
CA ALA A 334 -28.55 18.77 -4.75
C ALA A 334 -29.44 18.72 -3.51
N ILE A 335 -30.46 19.57 -3.49
CA ILE A 335 -31.58 19.50 -2.55
C ILE A 335 -32.87 19.30 -3.32
N ALA A 336 -33.63 18.29 -2.93
CA ALA A 336 -34.89 17.90 -3.55
C ALA A 336 -36.02 17.90 -2.52
N LEU A 337 -37.23 18.21 -2.97
CA LEU A 337 -38.46 17.99 -2.20
C LEU A 337 -38.93 16.54 -2.39
N TYR A 338 -39.55 15.96 -1.38
CA TYR A 338 -40.35 14.74 -1.59
C TYR A 338 -41.70 15.09 -2.20
N LYS A 339 -42.30 14.12 -2.90
CA LYS A 339 -43.72 14.20 -3.28
C LYS A 339 -44.58 14.32 -2.01
N PRO A 340 -45.67 15.12 -2.04
CA PRO A 340 -46.55 15.23 -0.87
C PRO A 340 -47.14 13.85 -0.54
N ALA A 341 -47.19 13.52 0.76
CA ALA A 341 -47.87 12.31 1.20
C ALA A 341 -49.38 12.43 0.99
N GLU A 342 -50.11 11.31 1.07
CA GLU A 342 -51.56 11.31 0.90
C GLU A 342 -52.23 12.24 1.94
N GLY A 343 -53.02 13.20 1.44
CA GLY A 343 -53.67 14.22 2.27
C GLY A 343 -52.77 15.38 2.70
N GLU A 344 -51.51 15.47 2.25
CA GLU A 344 -50.67 16.65 2.41
C GLU A 344 -50.92 17.71 1.34
N SER A 345 -50.94 18.97 1.75
CA SER A 345 -50.95 20.10 0.82
C SER A 345 -49.61 20.22 0.10
N HIS A 346 -49.61 20.90 -1.06
CA HIS A 346 -48.36 21.25 -1.72
C HIS A 346 -47.52 22.20 -0.86
N ALA A 347 -46.21 22.04 -0.96
CA ALA A 347 -45.22 22.77 -0.19
C ALA A 347 -44.22 23.48 -1.12
N THR A 348 -43.73 24.63 -0.67
CA THR A 348 -42.63 25.37 -1.27
C THR A 348 -41.45 25.40 -0.31
N LEU A 349 -40.31 24.87 -0.74
CA LEU A 349 -39.05 24.96 -0.04
C LEU A 349 -38.29 26.20 -0.52
N HIS A 350 -37.86 27.02 0.42
CA HIS A 350 -37.11 28.25 0.18
C HIS A 350 -35.66 28.03 0.58
N ILE A 351 -34.73 28.21 -0.36
CA ILE A 351 -33.31 27.88 -0.20
C ILE A 351 -32.44 29.13 -0.33
N GLU A 352 -31.72 29.50 0.73
CA GLU A 352 -30.85 30.67 0.74
C GLU A 352 -29.55 30.42 -0.03
N HIS A 353 -28.88 29.32 0.30
CA HIS A 353 -27.60 28.94 -0.29
C HIS A 353 -27.35 27.44 -0.13
N LEU A 354 -26.48 26.91 -0.99
CA LEU A 354 -25.86 25.60 -0.83
C LEU A 354 -24.37 25.83 -0.56
N SER A 355 -23.87 25.25 0.53
CA SER A 355 -22.46 25.34 0.91
C SER A 355 -21.87 23.96 1.11
N LEU A 356 -20.61 23.83 0.71
CA LEU A 356 -19.80 22.65 0.88
C LEU A 356 -18.48 23.05 1.53
N GLU A 357 -18.15 22.42 2.65
CA GLU A 357 -16.90 22.58 3.37
C GLU A 357 -16.11 21.28 3.29
N GLY A 358 -14.94 21.33 2.66
CA GLY A 358 -14.03 20.18 2.56
C GLY A 358 -13.11 20.20 1.33
N PRO A 359 -12.25 19.19 1.15
CA PRO A 359 -12.12 18.00 1.99
C PRO A 359 -11.83 18.32 3.47
N LEU A 360 -12.45 17.59 4.39
CA LEU A 360 -12.24 17.80 5.83
C LEU A 360 -10.80 17.43 6.26
N ASP A 361 -10.20 16.45 5.61
CA ASP A 361 -8.77 16.18 5.75
C ASP A 361 -7.97 17.15 4.86
N THR A 362 -7.43 18.20 5.49
CA THR A 362 -6.62 19.23 4.83
C THR A 362 -5.13 18.97 4.94
N ARG A 363 -4.74 17.82 5.47
CA ARG A 363 -3.34 17.47 5.61
C ARG A 363 -2.67 17.42 4.24
N PRO A 364 -1.49 18.04 4.06
CA PRO A 364 -0.74 17.94 2.83
C PRO A 364 -0.37 16.48 2.56
N GLU A 365 -0.02 16.17 1.31
CA GLU A 365 0.33 14.80 0.92
C GLU A 365 1.46 14.20 1.78
N SER A 366 2.46 15.00 2.14
CA SER A 366 3.55 14.60 3.03
C SER A 366 3.05 14.06 4.37
N HIS A 367 2.03 14.68 4.98
CA HIS A 367 1.44 14.19 6.23
C HIS A 367 0.63 12.92 6.03
N ARG A 368 -0.16 12.85 4.94
CA ARG A 368 -0.92 11.63 4.63
C ARG A 368 0.00 10.44 4.36
N ARG A 369 1.21 10.69 3.85
CA ARG A 369 2.25 9.66 3.67
C ARG A 369 2.98 9.31 4.97
N LEU A 370 3.40 10.30 5.74
CA LEU A 370 4.28 10.12 6.90
C LEU A 370 3.52 9.86 8.21
N LEU A 371 2.43 10.58 8.45
CA LEU A 371 1.70 10.64 9.71
C LEU A 371 0.38 9.86 9.66
N ALA A 372 0.26 8.90 8.74
CA ALA A 372 -0.92 8.05 8.69
C ALA A 372 -0.87 7.02 9.82
N CYS A 373 -1.85 7.10 10.71
CA CYS A 373 -2.08 6.19 11.84
C CYS A 373 -3.60 6.08 12.11
N ASP A 374 -4.00 5.15 12.96
CA ASP A 374 -5.38 5.11 13.47
C ASP A 374 -5.65 6.35 14.37
N PRO A 375 -6.57 7.25 14.01
CA PRO A 375 -6.89 8.42 14.83
C PRO A 375 -7.51 8.07 16.18
N ASN A 376 -8.04 6.86 16.38
CA ASN A 376 -8.64 6.42 17.64
C ASN A 376 -7.62 5.78 18.59
N ALA A 377 -6.44 5.43 18.10
CA ALA A 377 -5.38 4.86 18.93
C ALA A 377 -4.77 5.92 19.85
N ASP A 378 -4.18 5.49 20.98
CA ASP A 378 -3.45 6.39 21.85
C ASP A 378 -2.14 6.88 21.20
N ARG A 379 -1.60 8.00 21.68
CA ARG A 379 -0.43 8.66 21.09
C ARG A 379 0.77 7.72 20.97
N ALA A 380 0.99 6.85 21.97
CA ALA A 380 2.11 5.91 21.95
C ALA A 380 1.98 4.85 20.84
N THR A 381 0.75 4.37 20.58
CA THR A 381 0.49 3.44 19.46
C THR A 381 0.63 4.16 18.13
N GLN A 382 0.09 5.38 17.99
CA GLN A 382 0.23 6.19 16.78
C GLN A 382 1.71 6.44 16.43
N THR A 383 2.54 6.79 17.41
CA THR A 383 3.99 6.96 17.22
C THR A 383 4.65 5.70 16.66
N ARG A 384 4.34 4.52 17.22
CA ARG A 384 4.90 3.24 16.73
C ARG A 384 4.43 2.91 15.32
N GLU A 385 3.17 3.19 14.98
CA GLU A 385 2.65 2.98 13.62
C GLU A 385 3.38 3.86 12.60
N VAL A 386 3.52 5.15 12.92
CA VAL A 386 4.23 6.13 12.08
C VAL A 386 5.69 5.72 11.89
N LEU A 387 6.40 5.40 12.98
CA LEU A 387 7.78 4.94 12.92
C LEU A 387 7.92 3.67 12.10
N ARG A 388 7.10 2.64 12.35
CA ARG A 388 7.16 1.37 11.62
C ARG A 388 6.97 1.56 10.12
N ARG A 389 5.99 2.37 9.71
CA ARG A 389 5.71 2.68 8.29
C ARG A 389 6.89 3.40 7.65
N PHE A 390 7.43 4.43 8.31
CA PHE A 390 8.57 5.18 7.81
C PHE A 390 9.81 4.29 7.70
N MET A 391 10.17 3.58 8.77
CA MET A 391 11.36 2.73 8.82
C MET A 391 11.33 1.59 7.81
N THR A 392 10.17 0.96 7.62
CA THR A 392 10.02 -0.14 6.64
C THR A 392 10.29 0.33 5.21
N ARG A 393 10.01 1.60 4.90
CA ARG A 393 10.35 2.19 3.59
C ARG A 393 11.79 2.69 3.54
N ALA A 394 12.31 3.21 4.65
CA ALA A 394 13.68 3.72 4.73
C ALA A 394 14.73 2.60 4.77
N TYR A 395 14.36 1.43 5.30
CA TYR A 395 15.24 0.27 5.40
C TYR A 395 15.09 -0.62 4.17
N ARG A 396 16.14 -1.38 3.85
CA ARG A 396 16.10 -2.38 2.78
C ARG A 396 15.31 -3.65 3.14
N ARG A 397 14.64 -3.64 4.30
CA ARG A 397 13.81 -4.73 4.84
C ARG A 397 12.74 -4.16 5.77
N PRO A 398 11.69 -4.92 6.08
CA PRO A 398 10.76 -4.56 7.15
C PRO A 398 11.49 -4.24 8.46
N ALA A 399 11.01 -3.19 9.14
CA ALA A 399 11.50 -2.82 10.46
C ALA A 399 11.05 -3.86 11.50
N THR A 400 11.95 -4.24 12.39
CA THR A 400 11.63 -5.16 13.50
C THR A 400 10.98 -4.40 14.66
N ASP A 401 10.25 -5.12 15.51
CA ASP A 401 9.61 -4.53 16.69
C ASP A 401 10.62 -3.86 17.63
N ALA A 402 11.79 -4.49 17.82
CA ALA A 402 12.86 -3.95 18.66
C ALA A 402 13.48 -2.65 18.11
N GLU A 403 13.54 -2.49 16.78
CA GLU A 403 14.01 -1.26 16.16
C GLU A 403 12.99 -0.12 16.31
N VAL A 404 11.69 -0.44 16.14
CA VAL A 404 10.60 0.51 16.34
C VAL A 404 10.55 0.97 17.79
N GLU A 405 10.67 0.05 18.75
CA GLU A 405 10.59 0.38 20.18
C GLU A 405 11.74 1.30 20.60
N ARG A 406 12.96 1.02 20.13
CA ARG A 406 14.13 1.86 20.43
C ARG A 406 13.93 3.32 20.00
N LEU A 407 13.33 3.56 18.83
CA LEU A 407 13.03 4.92 18.37
C LEU A 407 11.81 5.52 19.09
N ALA A 408 10.83 4.71 19.47
CA ALA A 408 9.69 5.17 20.26
C ALA A 408 10.13 5.64 21.66
N GLU A 409 11.08 4.96 22.30
CA GLU A 409 11.70 5.39 23.56
C GLU A 409 12.43 6.73 23.41
N PHE A 410 13.14 6.93 22.30
CA PHE A 410 13.77 8.22 22.00
C PHE A 410 12.74 9.35 21.85
N VAL A 411 11.62 9.10 21.17
CA VAL A 411 10.53 10.08 21.06
C VAL A 411 9.95 10.40 22.43
N ALA A 412 9.69 9.39 23.27
CA ALA A 412 9.16 9.61 24.62
C ALA A 412 10.13 10.42 25.50
N ALA A 413 11.44 10.18 25.39
CA ALA A 413 12.45 10.96 26.08
C ALA A 413 12.46 12.43 25.61
N ALA A 414 12.43 12.66 24.30
CA ALA A 414 12.38 14.01 23.73
C ALA A 414 11.10 14.76 24.15
N GLU A 415 9.94 14.09 24.20
CA GLU A 415 8.69 14.70 24.67
C GLU A 415 8.70 15.05 26.17
N ALA A 416 9.46 14.30 26.98
CA ALA A 416 9.61 14.56 28.41
C ALA A 416 10.53 15.75 28.71
N ASP A 417 11.54 15.98 27.87
CA ASP A 417 12.53 17.06 28.04
C ASP A 417 12.00 18.44 27.59
N GLY A 418 10.86 18.48 26.90
CA GLY A 418 10.22 19.72 26.39
C GLY A 418 10.79 20.17 25.05
#